data_AF-A0A1X0W983-F1
#
_entry.id   AF-A0A1X0W983-F1
#
_cell.length_a   1.000
_cell.length_b   1.000
_cell.length_c   1.000
_cell.angle_alpha   90.00
_cell.angle_beta   90.00
_cell.angle_gamma   90.00
#
_symmetry.space_group_name_H-M   'P 1'
#
loop_
_entity.id
_entity.type
_entity.pdbx_description
1 polymer ?
#
loop_
_entity_poly.entity_id
_entity_poly.type
_entity_poly.pdbx_seq_one_letter_code
_entity_poly.pdbx_strand_id
1 'polypeptide(L)'
;CKTIIGFGSPNKAGTHEVHGAALGADEVAATRKAIGWNYPPFEIPQDIYAQWDAKEAGKAKEAAWNDKFAAYAKAHPELAAEFERRVNGKLPTDWQAESQKFIEGLQAKPANIASRKASQNTLEAFGKILPEFLGGSADLAPSNLTMWSGSKSIGEDLAGNYIHYGVREFGMTAISNGIALHGG
;
A
#
# COMPACT_ATOMS: atom_id res chain seq x y z
N CYS A 1 5.60 -4.55 22.59
CA CYS A 1 6.52 -5.56 23.15
C CYS A 1 7.60 -4.86 23.96
N LYS A 2 7.82 -5.21 25.23
CA LYS A 2 8.96 -4.69 26.01
C LYS A 2 10.22 -5.48 25.58
N THR A 3 11.21 -4.79 25.04
CA THR A 3 12.45 -5.39 24.51
C THR A 3 13.68 -4.69 25.10
N ILE A 4 14.86 -5.31 24.93
CA ILE A 4 16.16 -4.70 25.23
C ILE A 4 16.88 -4.52 23.88
N ILE A 5 17.24 -3.29 23.53
CA ILE A 5 17.99 -3.02 22.29
C ILE A 5 19.35 -3.71 22.36
N GLY A 6 19.77 -4.37 21.28
CA GLY A 6 21.02 -5.14 21.25
C GLY A 6 21.03 -6.36 22.20
N PHE A 7 19.86 -6.93 22.53
CA PHE A 7 19.75 -8.13 23.36
C PHE A 7 20.78 -9.20 22.98
N GLY A 8 21.50 -9.72 23.97
CA GLY A 8 22.59 -10.68 23.80
C GLY A 8 23.99 -10.06 23.94
N SER A 9 24.17 -8.76 23.65
CA SER A 9 25.44 -8.05 23.87
C SER A 9 25.67 -7.81 25.36
N PRO A 10 26.69 -8.42 26.00
CA PRO A 10 26.86 -8.29 27.44
C PRO A 10 27.19 -6.88 27.90
N ASN A 11 27.96 -6.13 27.11
CA ASN A 11 28.46 -4.81 27.52
C ASN A 11 27.63 -3.65 26.98
N LYS A 12 26.86 -3.86 25.90
CA LYS A 12 26.14 -2.78 25.23
C LYS A 12 24.63 -2.97 25.13
N ALA A 13 24.06 -4.12 25.51
CA ALA A 13 22.61 -4.29 25.52
C ALA A 13 21.93 -3.25 26.43
N GLY A 14 20.86 -2.64 25.93
CA GLY A 14 20.10 -1.61 26.65
C GLY A 14 20.73 -0.22 26.61
N THR A 15 21.85 -0.02 25.90
CA THR A 15 22.49 1.31 25.74
C THR A 15 22.21 1.89 24.36
N HIS A 16 22.48 3.18 24.16
CA HIS A 16 22.34 3.84 22.85
C HIS A 16 23.49 3.50 21.89
N GLU A 17 24.60 2.93 22.38
CA GLU A 17 25.79 2.62 21.58
C GLU A 17 25.54 1.52 20.54
N VAL A 18 24.56 0.64 20.77
CA VAL A 18 24.16 -0.41 19.81
C VAL A 18 23.22 0.09 18.71
N HIS A 19 22.82 1.36 18.73
CA HIS A 19 21.79 1.88 17.83
C HIS A 19 22.24 1.98 16.37
N GLY A 20 23.43 2.54 16.12
CA GLY A 20 23.85 2.94 14.78
C GLY A 20 25.31 2.68 14.45
N ALA A 21 26.03 1.93 15.30
CA ALA A 21 27.42 1.57 15.10
C ALA A 21 27.60 0.06 15.17
N ALA A 22 28.59 -0.46 14.43
CA ALA A 22 28.98 -1.87 14.56
C ALA A 22 29.43 -2.16 16.01
N LEU A 23 29.08 -3.34 16.54
CA LEU A 23 29.43 -3.71 17.92
C LEU A 23 30.95 -3.76 18.16
N GLY A 24 31.71 -4.16 17.14
CA GLY A 24 33.14 -4.48 17.21
C GLY A 24 33.38 -5.98 17.34
N ALA A 25 34.54 -6.47 16.88
CA ALA A 25 34.84 -7.91 16.82
C ALA A 25 34.76 -8.60 18.19
N ASP A 26 35.32 -7.97 19.23
CA ASP A 26 35.33 -8.50 20.60
C ASP A 26 33.91 -8.60 21.16
N GLU A 27 33.10 -7.56 20.96
CA GLU A 27 31.72 -7.54 21.45
C GLU A 27 30.83 -8.54 20.67
N VAL A 28 31.07 -8.72 19.37
CA VAL A 28 30.39 -9.77 18.58
C VAL A 28 30.75 -11.16 19.10
N ALA A 29 32.02 -11.42 19.43
CA ALA A 29 32.45 -12.68 20.01
C ALA A 29 31.81 -12.92 21.39
N ALA A 30 31.77 -11.89 22.25
CA ALA A 30 31.09 -11.96 23.54
C ALA A 30 29.58 -12.20 23.41
N THR A 31 28.94 -11.54 22.44
CA THR A 31 27.51 -11.71 22.12
C THR A 31 27.20 -13.14 21.68
N ARG A 32 27.98 -13.70 20.74
CA ARG A 32 27.83 -15.09 20.28
C ARG A 32 27.88 -16.07 21.44
N LYS A 33 28.85 -15.90 22.35
CA LYS A 33 28.97 -16.72 23.56
C LYS A 33 27.75 -16.59 24.47
N ALA A 34 27.26 -15.36 24.70
CA ALA A 34 26.12 -15.11 25.58
C ALA A 34 24.80 -15.70 25.06
N ILE A 35 24.58 -15.72 23.74
CA ILE A 35 23.36 -16.29 23.13
C ILE A 35 23.52 -17.76 22.72
N GLY A 36 24.69 -18.37 22.96
CA GLY A 36 24.97 -19.75 22.57
C GLY A 36 25.07 -19.98 21.06
N TRP A 37 25.42 -18.95 20.28
CA TRP A 37 25.58 -19.04 18.84
C TRP A 37 27.01 -19.41 18.46
N ASN A 38 27.23 -20.66 18.06
CA ASN A 38 28.56 -21.21 17.80
C ASN A 38 28.97 -21.20 16.32
N TYR A 39 28.16 -20.63 15.43
CA TYR A 39 28.44 -20.62 13.99
C TYR A 39 29.23 -19.37 13.57
N PRO A 40 30.15 -19.49 12.60
CA PRO A 40 30.84 -18.38 11.95
C PRO A 40 29.91 -17.30 11.38
N PRO A 41 30.45 -16.10 11.05
CA PRO A 41 29.69 -15.08 10.34
C PRO A 41 29.08 -15.62 9.05
N PHE A 42 27.78 -15.37 8.87
CA PHE A 42 26.99 -15.77 7.70
C PHE A 42 26.85 -17.28 7.47
N GLU A 43 27.26 -18.12 8.43
CA GLU A 43 26.98 -19.55 8.41
C GLU A 43 25.66 -19.82 9.13
N ILE A 44 24.67 -20.32 8.38
CA ILE A 44 23.38 -20.75 8.91
C ILE A 44 23.24 -22.26 8.67
N PRO A 45 23.15 -23.07 9.73
CA PRO A 45 22.94 -24.51 9.64
C PRO A 45 21.68 -24.91 8.88
N GLN A 46 21.72 -26.12 8.30
CA GLN A 46 20.61 -26.63 7.50
C GLN A 46 19.34 -26.88 8.30
N ASP A 47 19.44 -27.28 9.57
CA ASP A 47 18.29 -27.50 10.46
C ASP A 47 17.59 -26.18 10.82
N ILE A 48 18.33 -25.08 10.95
CA ILE A 48 17.76 -23.74 11.09
C ILE A 48 17.06 -23.35 9.79
N TYR A 49 17.71 -23.50 8.64
CA TYR A 49 17.05 -23.24 7.35
C TYR A 49 15.75 -24.04 7.18
N ALA A 50 15.75 -25.33 7.53
CA ALA A 50 14.57 -26.18 7.41
C ALA A 50 13.39 -25.70 8.27
N GLN A 51 13.66 -25.12 9.44
CA GLN A 51 12.62 -24.54 10.31
C GLN A 51 12.10 -23.19 9.82
N TRP A 52 12.92 -22.43 9.10
CA TRP A 52 12.56 -21.10 8.56
C TRP A 52 12.02 -21.15 7.13
N ASP A 53 12.19 -22.27 6.42
CA ASP A 53 11.74 -22.42 5.05
C ASP A 53 10.22 -22.32 4.94
N ALA A 54 9.76 -21.25 4.31
CA ALA A 54 8.34 -20.99 4.10
C ALA A 54 7.90 -21.23 2.66
N LYS A 55 8.75 -21.79 1.78
CA LYS A 55 8.43 -21.91 0.34
C LYS A 55 7.29 -22.87 0.10
N GLU A 56 7.32 -24.06 0.68
CA GLU A 56 6.24 -25.04 0.50
C GLU A 56 4.93 -24.54 1.12
N ALA A 57 4.99 -23.92 2.31
CA ALA A 57 3.81 -23.34 2.95
C ALA A 57 3.24 -22.15 2.14
N GLY A 58 4.10 -21.30 1.60
CA GLY A 58 3.72 -20.16 0.74
C GLY A 58 3.09 -20.64 -0.55
N LYS A 59 3.74 -21.59 -1.26
CA LYS A 59 3.24 -22.21 -2.48
C LYS A 59 1.87 -22.85 -2.27
N ALA A 60 1.67 -23.58 -1.16
CA ALA A 60 0.39 -24.20 -0.85
C ALA A 60 -0.72 -23.15 -0.62
N LYS A 61 -0.42 -22.08 0.11
CA LYS A 61 -1.38 -20.98 0.35
C LYS A 61 -1.74 -20.23 -0.94
N GLU A 62 -0.73 -19.94 -1.76
CA GLU A 62 -0.92 -19.24 -3.04
C GLU A 62 -1.69 -20.11 -4.04
N ALA A 63 -1.35 -21.40 -4.15
CA ALA A 63 -2.11 -22.34 -4.99
C ALA A 63 -3.59 -22.40 -4.57
N ALA A 64 -3.86 -22.50 -3.26
CA ALA A 64 -5.22 -22.47 -2.75
C ALA A 64 -5.95 -21.14 -3.01
N TRP A 65 -5.23 -20.02 -3.06
CA TRP A 65 -5.80 -18.72 -3.45
C TRP A 65 -6.07 -18.65 -4.96
N ASN A 66 -5.15 -19.16 -5.79
CA ASN A 66 -5.32 -19.23 -7.25
C ASN A 66 -6.54 -20.06 -7.64
N ASP A 67 -6.78 -21.19 -6.98
CA ASP A 67 -7.98 -22.01 -7.22
C ASP A 67 -9.27 -21.24 -6.87
N LYS A 68 -9.26 -20.48 -5.77
CA LYS A 68 -10.39 -19.60 -5.39
C LYS A 68 -10.59 -18.49 -6.41
N PHE A 69 -9.51 -17.87 -6.87
CA PHE A 69 -9.57 -16.79 -7.85
C PHE A 69 -10.05 -17.30 -9.21
N ALA A 70 -9.63 -18.49 -9.65
CA ALA A 70 -10.11 -19.12 -10.87
C ALA A 70 -11.62 -19.43 -10.79
N ALA A 71 -12.09 -19.93 -9.64
CA ALA A 71 -13.53 -20.13 -9.41
C ALA A 71 -14.30 -18.80 -9.42
N TYR A 72 -13.74 -17.76 -8.80
CA TYR A 72 -14.30 -16.41 -8.80
C TYR A 72 -14.38 -15.83 -10.22
N ALA A 73 -13.32 -15.94 -11.02
CA ALA A 73 -13.28 -15.46 -12.41
C ALA A 73 -14.29 -16.16 -13.31
N LYS A 74 -14.54 -17.45 -13.10
CA LYS A 74 -15.60 -18.18 -13.82
C LYS A 74 -17.00 -17.67 -13.44
N ALA A 75 -17.23 -17.34 -12.17
CA ALA A 75 -18.53 -16.87 -11.67
C ALA A 75 -18.77 -15.38 -11.95
N HIS A 76 -17.70 -14.58 -11.98
CA HIS A 76 -17.73 -13.11 -12.07
C HIS A 76 -16.66 -12.59 -13.06
N PRO A 77 -16.78 -12.90 -14.37
CA PRO A 77 -15.74 -12.62 -15.35
C PRO A 77 -15.36 -11.13 -15.43
N GLU A 78 -16.35 -10.24 -15.39
CA GLU A 78 -16.11 -8.78 -15.45
C GLU A 78 -15.40 -8.26 -14.20
N LEU A 79 -15.82 -8.70 -13.00
CA LEU A 79 -15.21 -8.26 -11.74
C LEU A 79 -13.79 -8.82 -11.56
N ALA A 80 -13.53 -10.04 -12.03
CA ALA A 80 -12.20 -10.62 -12.02
C ALA A 80 -11.24 -9.87 -12.95
N ALA A 81 -11.70 -9.53 -14.16
CA ALA A 81 -10.92 -8.70 -15.07
C ALA A 81 -10.60 -7.32 -14.48
N GLU A 82 -11.56 -6.69 -13.79
CA GLU A 82 -11.33 -5.42 -13.09
C GLU A 82 -10.35 -5.57 -11.93
N PHE A 83 -10.47 -6.61 -11.10
CA PHE A 83 -9.52 -6.89 -10.03
C PHE A 83 -8.10 -7.04 -10.59
N GLU A 84 -7.91 -7.89 -11.61
CA GLU A 84 -6.61 -8.10 -12.25
C GLU A 84 -6.04 -6.82 -12.84
N ARG A 85 -6.86 -6.03 -13.55
CA ARG A 85 -6.44 -4.75 -14.13
C ARG A 85 -5.86 -3.83 -13.05
N ARG A 86 -6.60 -3.70 -11.94
CA ARG A 86 -6.32 -2.80 -10.82
C ARG A 86 -5.09 -3.20 -10.02
N VAL A 87 -4.98 -4.46 -9.61
CA VAL A 87 -3.80 -4.93 -8.84
C VAL A 87 -2.52 -4.91 -9.67
N ASN A 88 -2.63 -4.90 -11.01
CA ASN A 88 -1.51 -4.70 -11.92
C ASN A 88 -1.27 -3.23 -12.32
N GLY A 89 -2.01 -2.27 -11.74
CA GLY A 89 -1.84 -0.84 -11.99
C GLY A 89 -2.10 -0.42 -13.44
N LYS A 90 -2.93 -1.15 -14.17
CA LYS A 90 -3.28 -0.84 -15.58
C LYS A 90 -4.48 0.09 -15.62
N LEU A 91 -4.45 1.08 -16.52
CA LEU A 91 -5.62 1.92 -16.79
C LEU A 91 -6.66 1.18 -17.64
N PRO A 92 -7.94 1.62 -17.61
CA PRO A 92 -8.95 1.14 -18.56
C PRO A 92 -8.51 1.29 -20.02
N THR A 93 -8.89 0.37 -20.89
CA THR A 93 -8.44 0.36 -22.30
C THR A 93 -8.89 1.59 -23.10
N ASP A 94 -10.01 2.19 -22.72
CA ASP A 94 -10.60 3.38 -23.33
C ASP A 94 -10.14 4.70 -22.67
N TRP A 95 -9.30 4.63 -21.63
CA TRP A 95 -8.83 5.79 -20.87
C TRP A 95 -8.33 6.93 -21.76
N GLN A 96 -7.47 6.62 -22.74
CA GLN A 96 -6.87 7.64 -23.59
C GLN A 96 -7.90 8.35 -24.46
N ALA A 97 -8.90 7.61 -24.96
CA ALA A 97 -9.95 8.16 -25.80
C ALA A 97 -10.92 9.04 -24.99
N GLU A 98 -11.38 8.55 -23.83
CA GLU A 98 -12.33 9.29 -22.99
C GLU A 98 -11.70 10.52 -22.33
N SER A 99 -10.43 10.43 -21.89
CA SER A 99 -9.71 11.59 -21.35
C SER A 99 -9.46 12.67 -22.39
N GLN A 100 -9.07 12.30 -23.62
CA GLN A 100 -8.88 13.26 -24.72
C GLN A 100 -10.19 13.95 -25.11
N LYS A 101 -11.27 13.17 -25.26
CA LYS A 101 -12.61 13.69 -25.56
C LYS A 101 -13.10 14.67 -24.50
N PHE A 102 -12.82 14.40 -23.22
CA PHE A 102 -13.14 15.32 -22.13
C PHE A 102 -12.39 16.65 -22.27
N ILE A 103 -11.07 16.59 -22.53
CA ILE A 103 -10.22 17.78 -22.70
C ILE A 103 -10.68 18.63 -23.90
N GLU A 104 -10.92 18.00 -25.06
CA GLU A 104 -11.41 18.68 -26.26
C GLU A 104 -12.78 19.33 -26.03
N GLY A 105 -13.66 18.64 -25.28
CA GLY A 105 -14.96 19.18 -24.87
C GLY A 105 -14.86 20.45 -24.03
N LEU A 106 -13.87 20.53 -23.12
CA LEU A 106 -13.58 21.73 -22.33
C LEU A 106 -13.06 22.87 -23.21
N GLN A 107 -12.14 22.57 -24.13
CA GLN A 107 -11.58 23.57 -25.04
C GLN A 107 -12.63 24.18 -25.97
N ALA A 108 -13.60 23.36 -26.42
CA ALA A 108 -14.72 23.79 -27.25
C ALA A 108 -15.77 24.62 -26.49
N LYS A 109 -15.79 24.56 -25.15
CA LYS A 109 -16.76 25.25 -24.29
C LYS A 109 -16.06 25.98 -23.14
N PRO A 110 -15.41 27.13 -23.42
CA PRO A 110 -14.69 27.89 -22.41
C PRO A 110 -15.59 28.25 -21.22
N ALA A 111 -15.07 28.05 -20.01
CA ALA A 111 -15.76 28.39 -18.78
C ALA A 111 -14.83 29.21 -17.87
N ASN A 112 -15.33 30.32 -17.33
CA ASN A 112 -14.59 31.11 -16.34
C ASN A 112 -14.85 30.56 -14.94
N ILE A 113 -14.05 29.56 -14.54
CA ILE A 113 -14.13 28.90 -13.24
C ILE A 113 -12.76 28.80 -12.58
N ALA A 114 -12.72 28.76 -11.24
CA ALA A 114 -11.49 28.51 -10.51
C ALA A 114 -10.95 27.09 -10.81
N SER A 115 -9.63 26.92 -10.85
CA SER A 115 -8.99 25.63 -11.13
C SER A 115 -9.36 24.53 -10.13
N ARG A 116 -9.63 24.86 -8.86
CA ARG A 116 -10.18 23.88 -7.89
C ARG A 116 -11.54 23.32 -8.31
N LYS A 117 -12.39 24.15 -8.94
CA LYS A 117 -13.68 23.71 -9.48
C LYS A 117 -13.49 22.91 -10.75
N ALA A 118 -12.51 23.28 -11.59
CA ALA A 118 -12.11 22.46 -12.72
C ALA A 118 -11.59 21.08 -12.28
N SER A 119 -10.79 21.01 -11.20
CA SER A 119 -10.36 19.74 -10.58
C SER A 119 -11.54 18.87 -10.15
N GLN A 120 -12.54 19.45 -9.47
CA GLN A 120 -13.77 18.73 -9.13
C GLN A 120 -14.52 18.21 -10.37
N ASN A 121 -14.63 19.02 -11.42
CA ASN A 121 -15.26 18.61 -12.66
C ASN A 121 -14.50 17.45 -13.32
N THR A 122 -13.17 17.42 -13.22
CA THR A 122 -12.35 16.30 -13.66
C THR A 122 -12.58 15.05 -12.81
N LEU A 123 -12.69 15.17 -11.48
CA LEU A 123 -13.06 14.06 -10.61
C LEU A 123 -14.45 13.50 -10.96
N GLU A 124 -15.41 14.35 -11.27
CA GLU A 124 -16.75 13.97 -11.72
C GLU A 124 -16.75 13.22 -13.07
N ALA A 125 -15.84 13.56 -13.97
CA ALA A 125 -15.68 12.86 -15.24
C ALA A 125 -14.94 11.53 -15.06
N PHE A 126 -13.78 11.55 -14.41
CA PHE A 126 -12.90 10.38 -14.32
C PHE A 126 -13.33 9.38 -13.25
N GLY A 127 -14.00 9.81 -12.17
CA GLY A 127 -14.53 8.89 -11.16
C GLY A 127 -15.55 7.88 -11.70
N LYS A 128 -16.17 8.18 -12.85
CA LYS A 128 -17.09 7.26 -13.55
C LYS A 128 -16.38 6.14 -14.31
N ILE A 129 -15.11 6.32 -14.64
CA ILE A 129 -14.31 5.37 -15.44
C ILE A 129 -13.10 4.80 -14.67
N LEU A 130 -12.77 5.36 -13.49
CA LEU A 130 -11.70 4.90 -12.62
C LEU A 130 -12.27 4.39 -11.28
N PRO A 131 -12.82 3.16 -11.22
CA PRO A 131 -13.31 2.56 -9.97
C PRO A 131 -12.21 2.35 -8.92
N GLU A 132 -10.93 2.40 -9.31
CA GLU A 132 -9.77 2.32 -8.42
C GLU A 132 -9.52 3.58 -7.59
N PHE A 133 -10.28 4.67 -7.79
CA PHE A 133 -10.10 5.84 -6.94
C PHE A 133 -10.39 5.53 -5.48
N LEU A 134 -9.41 5.85 -4.63
CA LEU A 134 -9.57 5.97 -3.19
C LEU A 134 -9.05 7.35 -2.77
N GLY A 135 -9.94 8.34 -2.89
CA GLY A 135 -9.63 9.75 -2.65
C GLY A 135 -9.91 10.18 -1.21
N GLY A 136 -9.64 11.44 -0.90
CA GLY A 136 -10.00 12.02 0.38
C GLY A 136 -9.46 13.43 0.57
N SER A 137 -9.79 14.03 1.71
CA SER A 137 -9.29 15.35 2.11
C SER A 137 -9.09 15.44 3.61
N ALA A 138 -8.10 16.23 4.02
CA ALA A 138 -7.83 16.54 5.42
C ALA A 138 -8.80 17.62 5.92
N ASP A 139 -10.06 17.24 6.16
CA ASP A 139 -11.15 18.10 6.66
C ASP A 139 -11.53 19.32 5.79
N LEU A 140 -10.98 19.38 4.57
CA LEU A 140 -11.18 20.50 3.64
C LEU A 140 -11.98 20.09 2.40
N ALA A 141 -12.76 19.01 2.44
CA ALA A 141 -13.55 18.53 1.31
C ALA A 141 -14.37 19.63 0.60
N PRO A 142 -15.17 20.48 1.29
CA PRO A 142 -15.93 21.54 0.63
C PRO A 142 -15.06 22.69 0.08
N SER A 143 -13.82 22.84 0.55
CA SER A 143 -12.90 23.91 0.13
C SER A 143 -11.98 23.48 -1.03
N ASN A 144 -11.46 22.25 -0.95
CA ASN A 144 -10.60 21.62 -1.94
C ASN A 144 -11.40 21.03 -3.12
N LEU A 145 -12.70 20.75 -2.89
CA LEU A 145 -13.64 20.21 -3.89
C LEU A 145 -13.25 18.81 -4.37
N THR A 146 -12.91 17.93 -3.43
CA THR A 146 -12.43 16.56 -3.68
C THR A 146 -13.53 15.51 -3.81
N MET A 147 -14.80 15.88 -3.53
CA MET A 147 -15.94 14.99 -3.69
C MET A 147 -16.61 15.19 -5.05
N TRP A 148 -16.99 14.09 -5.67
CA TRP A 148 -17.81 13.99 -6.88
C TRP A 148 -19.11 13.25 -6.57
N SER A 149 -20.04 13.19 -7.52
CA SER A 149 -21.40 12.65 -7.31
C SER A 149 -21.46 11.19 -6.83
N GLY A 150 -20.43 10.39 -7.14
CA GLY A 150 -20.28 9.00 -6.71
C GLY A 150 -19.27 8.79 -5.58
N SER A 151 -18.82 9.84 -4.90
CA SER A 151 -18.00 9.70 -3.70
C SER A 151 -18.80 9.05 -2.56
N LYS A 152 -18.26 7.98 -1.98
CA LYS A 152 -18.82 7.24 -0.85
C LYS A 152 -17.78 7.08 0.24
N SER A 153 -18.11 7.49 1.45
CA SER A 153 -17.22 7.41 2.62
C SER A 153 -16.97 5.97 3.02
N ILE A 154 -15.70 5.56 3.16
CA ILE A 154 -15.34 4.24 3.72
C ILE A 154 -15.67 4.10 5.21
N GLY A 155 -15.96 5.21 5.90
CA GLY A 155 -16.48 5.19 7.26
C GLY A 155 -17.95 4.79 7.36
N GLU A 156 -18.68 4.84 6.24
CA GLU A 156 -20.11 4.50 6.15
C GLU A 156 -20.33 3.21 5.34
N ASP A 157 -19.62 3.07 4.21
CA ASP A 157 -19.65 1.92 3.32
C ASP A 157 -18.22 1.48 3.02
N LEU A 158 -17.80 0.31 3.53
CA LEU A 158 -16.44 -0.21 3.33
C LEU A 158 -16.09 -0.48 1.85
N ALA A 159 -17.08 -0.57 0.96
CA ALA A 159 -16.89 -0.64 -0.49
C ALA A 159 -16.80 0.75 -1.16
N GLY A 160 -16.77 1.83 -0.36
CA GLY A 160 -16.65 3.20 -0.80
C GLY A 160 -15.26 3.55 -1.36
N ASN A 161 -15.13 4.81 -1.80
CA ASN A 161 -13.98 5.33 -2.55
C ASN A 161 -13.46 6.66 -1.99
N TYR A 162 -13.90 7.05 -0.79
CA TYR A 162 -13.57 8.33 -0.18
C TYR A 162 -13.21 8.21 1.31
N ILE A 163 -12.16 8.90 1.72
CA ILE A 163 -11.65 8.93 3.09
C ILE A 163 -11.77 10.34 3.67
N HIS A 164 -12.49 10.47 4.79
CA HIS A 164 -12.46 11.66 5.63
C HIS A 164 -11.27 11.57 6.59
N TYR A 165 -10.11 12.07 6.17
CA TYR A 165 -8.85 11.93 6.94
C TYR A 165 -8.85 12.73 8.26
N GLY A 166 -9.72 13.76 8.38
CA GLY A 166 -9.64 14.77 9.43
C GLY A 166 -8.41 15.68 9.26
N VAL A 167 -8.12 16.55 10.23
CA VAL A 167 -6.97 17.48 10.18
C VAL A 167 -5.65 16.73 10.43
N ARG A 168 -5.21 15.95 9.44
CA ARG A 168 -4.11 14.97 9.54
C ARG A 168 -3.30 14.86 8.25
N GLU A 169 -2.75 15.96 7.76
CA GLU A 169 -2.11 16.05 6.45
C GLU A 169 -0.94 15.07 6.29
N PHE A 170 -0.08 14.98 7.31
CA PHE A 170 1.06 14.07 7.25
C PHE A 170 0.62 12.60 7.30
N GLY A 171 -0.31 12.26 8.20
CA GLY A 171 -0.89 10.93 8.30
C GLY A 171 -1.62 10.52 7.01
N MET A 172 -2.45 11.40 6.46
CA MET A 172 -3.11 11.23 5.16
C MET A 172 -2.10 10.87 4.07
N THR A 173 -1.00 11.63 3.98
CA THR A 173 0.01 11.41 2.94
C THR A 173 0.75 10.08 3.12
N ALA A 174 1.12 9.71 4.36
CA ALA A 174 1.76 8.43 4.64
C ALA A 174 0.80 7.24 4.42
N ILE A 175 -0.49 7.39 4.75
CA ILE A 175 -1.53 6.39 4.48
C ILE A 175 -1.68 6.20 2.96
N SER A 176 -1.71 7.29 2.19
CA SER A 176 -1.76 7.22 0.72
C SER A 176 -0.58 6.47 0.12
N ASN A 177 0.63 6.58 0.70
CA ASN A 177 1.77 5.74 0.29
C ASN A 177 1.48 4.25 0.52
N GLY A 178 0.90 3.90 1.67
CA GLY A 178 0.49 2.53 1.98
C GLY A 178 -0.57 1.99 1.03
N ILE A 179 -1.57 2.81 0.69
CA ILE A 179 -2.60 2.47 -0.31
C ILE A 179 -1.96 2.18 -1.67
N ALA A 180 -1.07 3.06 -2.13
CA ALA A 180 -0.38 2.89 -3.40
C ALA A 180 0.54 1.64 -3.43
N LEU A 181 1.22 1.35 -2.32
CA LEU A 181 2.09 0.16 -2.17
C LEU A 181 1.30 -1.15 -2.12
N HIS A 182 0.07 -1.14 -1.61
CA HIS A 182 -0.77 -2.34 -1.52
C HIS A 182 -1.19 -2.84 -2.91
N GLY A 183 -1.50 -1.92 -3.83
CA GLY A 183 -1.98 -2.23 -5.18
C GLY A 183 -3.46 -2.62 -5.22
N GLY A 184 -4.18 -2.15 -6.25
CA GLY A 184 -5.60 -2.41 -6.49
C GLY A 184 -6.53 -1.22 -6.38
#